data_AF-A0A523ITU7-F1
#
_entry.id   AF-A0A523ITU7-F1
#
_cell.length_a   1.000
_cell.length_b   1.000
_cell.length_c   1.000
_cell.angle_alpha   90.00
_cell.angle_beta   90.00
_cell.angle_gamma   90.00
#
_symmetry.space_group_name_H-M   'P 1'
#
loop_
_entity.id
_entity.type
_entity.pdbx_description
1 polymer ?
#
loop_
_entity_poly.entity_id
_entity_poly.type
_entity_poly.pdbx_seq_one_letter_code
_entity_poly.pdbx_strand_id
1 'polypeptide(L)'
;MFQFVLLPILIIVLLVIVAVTWIPSENKIKYLMWRGNYDKARKILEPLLAENPERLSLYRHLAEIYYFENRKDKRALRIFDIILRLKIPFQWRNEIYPLVAKYYISEGRTDSEALEIIERAVEKELIRIKM
;
A
#
# COMPACT_ATOMS: atom_id res chain seq x y z
N MET A 1 -4.18 22.67 -46.29
CA MET A 1 -5.18 21.92 -45.50
C MET A 1 -4.53 20.93 -44.51
N PHE A 2 -3.44 20.24 -44.87
CA PHE A 2 -2.76 19.26 -43.99
C PHE A 2 -2.03 19.83 -42.75
N GLN A 3 -1.45 21.04 -42.81
CA GLN A 3 -0.71 21.62 -41.68
C GLN A 3 -1.58 21.91 -40.44
N PHE A 4 -2.88 22.17 -40.61
CA PHE A 4 -3.79 22.45 -39.50
C PHE A 4 -4.16 21.20 -38.69
N VAL A 5 -3.97 19.99 -39.24
CA VAL A 5 -4.30 18.72 -38.59
C VAL A 5 -3.10 18.15 -37.82
N LEU A 6 -1.88 18.45 -38.26
CA LEU A 6 -0.65 17.94 -37.62
C LEU A 6 -0.36 18.59 -36.26
N LEU A 7 -0.72 19.87 -36.09
CA LEU A 7 -0.49 20.62 -34.86
C LEU A 7 -1.26 20.04 -33.64
N PRO A 8 -2.58 19.78 -33.70
CA PRO A 8 -3.30 19.17 -32.58
C PRO A 8 -2.84 17.74 -32.29
N ILE A 9 -2.44 16.96 -33.30
CA ILE A 9 -1.89 15.61 -33.11
C ILE A 9 -0.56 15.69 -32.34
N LEU A 10 0.33 16.61 -32.71
CA LEU A 10 1.60 16.82 -32.01
C LEU A 10 1.38 17.21 -30.54
N ILE A 11 0.40 18.07 -30.27
CA ILE A 11 0.02 18.49 -28.91
C ILE A 11 -0.50 17.29 -28.11
N ILE A 12 -1.38 16.46 -28.67
CA ILE A 12 -1.88 15.26 -27.99
C ILE A 12 -0.73 14.29 -27.68
N VAL A 13 0.18 14.07 -28.63
CA VAL A 13 1.36 13.21 -28.42
C VAL A 13 2.27 13.77 -27.32
N LEU A 14 2.51 15.09 -27.30
CA LEU A 14 3.27 15.75 -26.24
C LEU A 14 2.57 15.62 -24.87
N LEU A 15 1.26 15.79 -24.82
CA LEU A 15 0.49 15.61 -23.58
C LEU A 15 0.53 14.16 -23.08
N VAL A 16 0.49 13.18 -23.97
CA VAL A 16 0.64 11.76 -23.61
C VAL A 16 2.06 11.46 -23.14
N ILE A 17 3.10 12.00 -23.79
CA ILE A 17 4.49 11.82 -23.36
C ILE A 17 4.72 12.47 -21.99
N VAL A 18 4.22 13.69 -21.79
CA VAL A 18 4.28 14.38 -20.50
C VAL A 18 3.51 13.58 -19.45
N ALA A 19 2.30 13.10 -19.74
CA ALA A 19 1.54 12.26 -18.82
C ALA A 19 2.29 10.97 -18.47
N VAL A 20 2.84 10.25 -19.45
CA VAL A 20 3.60 9.00 -19.20
C VAL A 20 4.88 9.25 -18.40
N THR A 21 5.53 10.40 -18.58
CA THR A 21 6.75 10.76 -17.84
C THR A 21 6.48 11.36 -16.46
N TRP A 22 5.35 12.03 -16.27
CA TRP A 22 4.93 12.61 -14.98
C TRP A 22 4.17 11.61 -14.10
N ILE A 23 3.43 10.66 -14.69
CA ILE A 23 2.82 9.56 -13.94
C ILE A 23 3.96 8.76 -13.30
N PRO A 24 4.06 8.75 -11.96
CA PRO A 24 5.10 8.01 -11.29
C PRO A 24 4.90 6.51 -11.59
N SER A 25 5.80 5.96 -12.39
CA SER A 25 5.81 4.52 -12.64
C SER A 25 6.10 3.78 -11.33
N GLU A 26 5.46 2.62 -11.12
CA GLU A 26 5.76 1.74 -9.98
C GLU A 26 7.25 1.43 -9.88
N ASN A 27 7.97 1.44 -11.00
CA ASN A 27 9.41 1.24 -11.07
C ASN A 27 10.18 2.31 -10.28
N LYS A 28 9.74 3.57 -10.31
CA LYS A 28 10.35 4.66 -9.52
C LYS A 28 10.14 4.44 -8.03
N ILE A 29 8.95 4.00 -7.62
CA ILE A 29 8.64 3.65 -6.22
C ILE A 29 9.54 2.49 -5.77
N LYS A 30 9.59 1.39 -6.54
CA LYS A 30 10.42 0.22 -6.25
C LYS A 30 11.90 0.59 -6.17
N TYR A 31 12.39 1.44 -7.08
CA TYR A 31 13.75 1.96 -7.06
C TYR A 31 14.03 2.77 -5.78
N LEU A 32 13.14 3.67 -5.40
CA LEU A 32 13.29 4.46 -4.16
C LEU A 32 13.28 3.56 -2.92
N MET A 33 12.42 2.54 -2.88
CA MET A 33 12.39 1.55 -1.80
C MET A 33 13.68 0.73 -1.73
N TRP A 34 14.21 0.29 -2.87
CA TRP A 34 15.49 -0.41 -2.93
C TRP A 34 16.67 0.47 -2.45
N ARG A 35 16.60 1.78 -2.69
CA ARG A 35 17.55 2.77 -2.16
C ARG A 35 17.33 3.13 -0.68
N GLY A 36 16.35 2.51 -0.01
CA GLY A 36 15.97 2.83 1.38
C GLY A 36 15.30 4.20 1.54
N ASN A 37 14.91 4.86 0.45
CA ASN A 37 14.32 6.19 0.47
C ASN A 37 12.79 6.12 0.64
N TYR A 38 12.37 5.57 1.78
CA TYR A 38 10.97 5.30 2.09
C TYR A 38 10.11 6.57 2.14
N ASP A 39 10.65 7.67 2.66
CA ASP A 39 9.94 8.96 2.69
C ASP A 39 9.58 9.47 1.29
N LYS A 40 10.53 9.45 0.35
CA LYS A 40 10.25 9.87 -1.04
C LYS A 40 9.30 8.90 -1.74
N ALA A 41 9.47 7.60 -1.51
CA ALA A 41 8.55 6.60 -2.06
C ALA A 41 7.12 6.84 -1.57
N ARG A 42 6.94 7.08 -0.27
CA ARG A 42 5.64 7.37 0.35
C ARG A 42 5.00 8.64 -0.19
N LYS A 43 5.76 9.73 -0.34
CA LYS A 43 5.27 11.00 -0.92
C LYS A 43 4.74 10.86 -2.35
N ILE A 44 5.23 9.87 -3.09
CA ILE A 44 4.75 9.54 -4.43
C ILE A 44 3.52 8.62 -4.35
N LEU A 45 3.54 7.67 -3.43
CA LEU A 45 2.53 6.62 -3.35
C LEU A 45 1.20 7.10 -2.76
N GLU A 46 1.23 7.97 -1.76
CA GLU A 46 0.04 8.51 -1.09
C GLU A 46 -0.92 9.24 -2.06
N PRO A 47 -0.48 10.20 -2.91
CA PRO A 47 -1.37 10.83 -3.88
C PRO A 47 -1.87 9.85 -4.94
N LEU A 48 -1.02 8.92 -5.40
CA LEU A 48 -1.43 7.88 -6.36
C LEU A 48 -2.56 6.99 -5.82
N LEU A 49 -2.49 6.67 -4.53
CA LEU A 49 -3.52 5.89 -3.87
C LEU A 49 -4.81 6.70 -3.69
N ALA A 50 -4.70 8.00 -3.44
CA ALA A 50 -5.86 8.90 -3.35
C ALA A 50 -6.58 9.05 -4.70
N GLU A 51 -5.83 9.06 -5.81
CA GLU A 51 -6.37 9.13 -7.17
C GLU A 51 -6.95 7.79 -7.64
N ASN A 52 -6.33 6.66 -7.26
CA ASN A 52 -6.70 5.32 -7.72
C ASN A 52 -6.81 4.33 -6.54
N PRO A 53 -7.83 4.47 -5.69
CA PRO A 53 -7.99 3.69 -4.46
C PRO A 53 -8.25 2.19 -4.69
N GLU A 54 -8.58 1.78 -5.91
CA GLU A 54 -8.80 0.38 -6.31
C GLU A 54 -7.49 -0.36 -6.64
N ARG A 55 -6.37 0.36 -6.77
CA ARG A 55 -5.10 -0.24 -7.19
C ARG A 55 -4.41 -0.97 -6.04
N LEU A 56 -4.70 -2.26 -5.91
CA LEU A 56 -4.19 -3.13 -4.84
C LEU A 56 -2.65 -3.15 -4.69
N SER A 57 -1.90 -2.97 -5.78
CA SER A 57 -0.43 -2.92 -5.74
C SER A 57 0.10 -1.74 -4.91
N LEU A 58 -0.63 -0.62 -4.87
CA LEU A 58 -0.23 0.56 -4.09
C LEU A 58 -0.35 0.29 -2.59
N TYR A 59 -1.43 -0.34 -2.12
CA TYR A 59 -1.52 -0.74 -0.71
C TYR A 59 -0.38 -1.67 -0.30
N ARG A 60 0.00 -2.62 -1.19
CA ARG A 60 1.13 -3.52 -0.93
C ARG A 60 2.42 -2.72 -0.74
N HIS A 61 2.77 -1.84 -1.67
CA HIS A 61 3.98 -1.02 -1.55
C HIS A 61 3.97 -0.13 -0.32
N LEU A 62 2.82 0.44 0.05
CA LEU A 62 2.69 1.26 1.25
C LEU A 62 2.91 0.43 2.51
N ALA A 63 2.33 -0.77 2.56
CA ALA A 63 2.53 -1.72 3.66
C ALA A 63 3.99 -2.16 3.78
N GLU A 64 4.67 -2.44 2.66
CA GLU A 64 6.09 -2.78 2.65
C GLU A 64 6.93 -1.64 3.24
N ILE A 65 6.68 -0.39 2.80
CA ILE A 65 7.34 0.80 3.35
C ILE A 65 7.09 0.90 4.85
N TYR A 66 5.84 0.82 5.30
CA TYR A 66 5.50 0.97 6.71
C TYR A 66 6.09 -0.13 7.58
N TYR A 67 6.16 -1.36 7.06
CA TYR A 67 6.80 -2.49 7.71
C TYR A 67 8.31 -2.26 7.88
N PHE A 68 9.00 -1.84 6.81
CA PHE A 68 10.44 -1.56 6.87
C PHE A 68 10.80 -0.37 7.75
N GLU A 69 9.95 0.64 7.83
CA GLU A 69 10.09 1.75 8.78
C GLU A 69 9.69 1.37 10.21
N ASN A 70 9.22 0.13 10.45
CA ASN A 70 8.65 -0.33 11.72
C ASN A 70 7.56 0.62 12.26
N ARG A 71 6.78 1.24 11.36
CA ARG A 71 5.72 2.17 11.74
C ARG A 71 4.47 1.43 12.19
N LYS A 72 3.97 1.84 13.35
CA LYS A 72 2.79 1.29 14.02
C LYS A 72 1.76 2.36 14.36
N ASP A 73 1.84 3.50 13.66
CA ASP A 73 0.86 4.58 13.80
C ASP A 73 -0.50 4.19 13.19
N LYS A 74 -1.53 5.00 13.47
CA LYS A 74 -2.91 4.72 13.01
C LYS A 74 -3.03 4.65 11.49
N ARG A 75 -2.15 5.32 10.71
CA ARG A 75 -2.16 5.21 9.25
C ARG A 75 -1.59 3.87 8.82
N ALA A 76 -0.48 3.45 9.42
CA ALA A 76 0.13 2.17 9.12
C ALA A 76 -0.78 0.99 9.44
N LEU A 77 -1.41 1.04 10.61
CA LEU A 77 -2.36 0.02 11.05
C LEU A 77 -3.58 -0.08 10.11
N ARG A 78 -4.07 1.05 9.58
CA ARG A 78 -5.14 1.04 8.56
C ARG A 78 -4.70 0.40 7.24
N ILE A 79 -3.47 0.64 6.79
CA ILE A 79 -2.97 0.00 5.58
C ILE A 79 -2.81 -1.51 5.78
N PHE A 80 -2.27 -1.94 6.93
CA PHE A 80 -2.18 -3.36 7.28
C PHE A 80 -3.56 -4.02 7.40
N ASP A 81 -4.54 -3.32 7.98
CA ASP A 81 -5.93 -3.74 8.01
C ASP A 81 -6.46 -4.04 6.59
N ILE A 82 -6.27 -3.09 5.66
CA ILE A 82 -6.69 -3.27 4.26
C ILE A 82 -6.00 -4.48 3.61
N ILE A 83 -4.71 -4.69 3.84
CA ILE A 83 -3.98 -5.87 3.33
C ILE A 83 -4.61 -7.18 3.81
N LEU A 84 -5.03 -7.24 5.07
CA LEU A 84 -5.66 -8.42 5.66
C LEU A 84 -7.07 -8.62 5.12
N ARG A 85 -7.93 -7.60 5.19
CA ARG A 85 -9.35 -7.65 4.77
C ARG A 85 -9.52 -7.95 3.29
N LEU A 86 -8.75 -7.26 2.44
CA LEU A 86 -8.80 -7.47 0.99
C LEU A 86 -7.94 -8.66 0.53
N LYS A 87 -7.34 -9.40 1.47
CA LYS A 87 -6.50 -10.59 1.21
C LYS A 87 -5.39 -10.31 0.17
N ILE A 88 -4.86 -9.09 0.16
CA ILE A 88 -3.80 -8.67 -0.77
C ILE A 88 -2.53 -9.47 -0.47
N PRO A 89 -1.91 -10.15 -1.46
CA PRO A 89 -0.67 -10.88 -1.23
C PRO A 89 0.40 -9.98 -0.61
N PHE A 90 0.96 -10.39 0.53
CA PHE A 90 1.92 -9.63 1.30
C PHE A 90 2.82 -10.60 2.06
N GLN A 91 4.13 -10.43 1.93
CA GLN A 91 5.10 -11.41 2.44
C GLN A 91 5.17 -11.43 3.98
N TRP A 92 5.00 -10.26 4.63
CA TRP A 92 4.99 -10.15 6.09
C TRP A 92 3.57 -10.19 6.68
N ARG A 93 2.70 -11.01 6.09
CA ARG A 93 1.30 -11.13 6.53
C ARG A 93 1.22 -11.61 7.98
N ASN A 94 2.11 -12.50 8.39
CA ASN A 94 2.07 -13.12 9.72
C ASN A 94 2.43 -12.14 10.82
N GLU A 95 3.29 -11.19 10.49
CA GLU A 95 3.87 -10.18 11.36
C GLU A 95 2.88 -9.02 11.59
N ILE A 96 1.97 -8.77 10.64
CA ILE A 96 0.96 -7.72 10.76
C ILE A 96 -0.33 -8.16 11.45
N TYR A 97 -0.65 -9.47 11.51
CA TYR A 97 -1.81 -9.98 12.27
C TYR A 97 -1.86 -9.46 13.72
N PRO A 98 -0.82 -9.64 14.55
CA PRO A 98 -0.85 -9.17 15.94
C PRO A 98 -0.95 -7.65 16.05
N LEU A 99 -0.41 -6.90 15.07
CA LEU A 99 -0.50 -5.45 15.04
C LEU A 99 -1.94 -4.98 14.81
N VAL A 100 -2.62 -5.55 13.81
CA VAL A 100 -4.01 -5.21 13.49
C VAL A 100 -4.96 -5.71 14.57
N ALA A 101 -4.75 -6.92 15.11
CA ALA A 101 -5.52 -7.45 16.22
C ALA A 101 -5.46 -6.54 17.45
N LYS A 102 -4.25 -6.12 17.86
CA LYS A 102 -4.07 -5.17 18.98
C LYS A 102 -4.76 -3.83 18.69
N TYR A 103 -4.68 -3.34 17.46
CA TYR A 103 -5.35 -2.11 17.04
C TYR A 103 -6.87 -2.23 17.18
N TYR A 104 -7.48 -3.33 16.72
CA TYR A 104 -8.92 -3.56 16.88
C TYR A 104 -9.35 -3.63 18.34
N ILE A 105 -8.59 -4.36 19.17
CA ILE A 105 -8.85 -4.44 20.62
C ILE A 105 -8.81 -3.02 21.23
N SER A 106 -7.82 -2.21 20.85
CA SER A 106 -7.69 -0.84 21.38
C SER A 106 -8.82 0.11 20.96
N GLU A 107 -9.41 -0.12 19.79
CA GLU A 107 -10.56 0.66 19.30
C GLU A 107 -11.91 0.02 19.74
N GLY A 108 -11.89 -1.08 20.49
CA GLY A 108 -13.09 -1.80 20.92
C GLY A 108 -13.87 -2.47 19.78
N ARG A 109 -13.20 -2.74 18.65
CA ARG A 109 -13.83 -3.31 17.45
C ARG A 109 -13.97 -4.82 17.60
N THR A 110 -15.21 -5.33 17.57
CA THR A 110 -15.53 -6.75 17.81
C THR A 110 -16.45 -7.36 16.75
N ASP A 111 -16.50 -6.80 15.54
CA ASP A 111 -17.21 -7.44 14.43
C ASP A 111 -16.54 -8.77 14.00
N SER A 112 -17.25 -9.55 13.19
CA SER A 112 -16.81 -10.88 12.77
C SER A 112 -15.45 -10.87 12.07
N GLU A 113 -15.16 -9.86 11.25
CA GLU A 113 -13.85 -9.72 10.59
C GLU A 113 -12.74 -9.44 11.62
N ALA A 114 -13.04 -8.59 12.62
CA ALA A 114 -12.12 -8.29 13.69
C ALA A 114 -11.83 -9.53 14.55
N LEU A 115 -12.85 -10.31 14.87
CA LEU A 115 -12.71 -11.56 15.63
C LEU A 115 -11.85 -12.59 14.87
N GLU A 116 -12.05 -12.78 13.57
CA GLU A 116 -11.20 -13.70 12.77
C GLU A 116 -9.71 -13.30 12.86
N ILE A 117 -9.41 -12.01 12.70
CA ILE A 117 -8.04 -11.49 12.74
C ILE A 117 -7.42 -11.66 14.14
N ILE A 118 -8.21 -11.44 15.20
CA ILE A 118 -7.77 -11.63 16.60
C ILE A 118 -7.50 -13.11 16.87
N GLU A 119 -8.41 -14.00 16.50
CA GLU A 119 -8.27 -15.45 16.67
C GLU A 119 -7.01 -15.97 15.98
N ARG A 120 -6.78 -15.56 14.72
CA ARG A 120 -5.56 -15.89 13.98
C ARG A 120 -4.30 -15.44 14.70
N ALA A 121 -4.30 -14.22 15.24
CA ALA A 121 -3.16 -13.69 15.97
C ALA A 121 -2.87 -14.51 17.24
N VAL A 122 -3.91 -14.89 17.99
CA VAL A 122 -3.79 -15.71 19.20
C VAL A 122 -3.29 -17.12 18.88
N GLU A 123 -3.86 -17.78 17.87
CA GLU A 123 -3.44 -19.12 17.44
C GLU A 123 -1.94 -19.17 17.12
N LYS A 124 -1.43 -18.15 16.43
CA LYS A 124 0.00 -18.05 16.11
C LYS A 124 0.89 -17.91 17.33
N GLU A 125 0.51 -17.04 18.27
CA GLU A 125 1.26 -16.88 19.52
C GLU A 125 1.23 -18.17 20.35
N LEU A 126 0.09 -18.88 20.39
CA LEU A 126 -0.01 -20.19 21.05
C LEU A 126 0.90 -21.24 20.43
N ILE A 127 0.98 -21.30 19.09
CA ILE A 127 1.90 -22.19 18.38
C ILE A 127 3.35 -21.84 18.73
N ARG A 128 3.69 -20.54 18.75
CA ARG A 128 5.04 -20.06 19.07
C ARG A 128 5.47 -20.43 20.49
N ILE A 129 4.56 -20.39 21.47
CA ILE A 129 4.86 -20.73 22.87
C ILE A 129 5.04 -22.25 23.07
N LYS A 130 4.38 -23.07 22.25
CA LYS A 130 4.43 -24.55 22.34
C LYS A 130 5.65 -25.18 21.65
N MET A 131 6.40 -24.40 20.87
CA MET A 131 7.68 -24.81 20.25
C MET A 131 8.84 -24.40 21.14
#